data_AF-A0A6G9QL62-F1
#
_entry.id   AF-A0A6G9QL62-F1
#
_cell.length_a   1.000
_cell.length_b   1.000
_cell.length_c   1.000
_cell.angle_alpha   90.00
_cell.angle_beta   90.00
_cell.angle_gamma   90.00
#
_symmetry.space_group_name_H-M   'P 1'
#
loop_
_entity.id
_entity.type
_entity.pdbx_description
1 polymer ?
#
loop_
_entity_poly.entity_id
_entity_poly.type
_entity_poly.pdbx_seq_one_letter_code
_entity_poly.pdbx_strand_id
1 'polypeptide(L)'
;MFFKKYKLAQKSLFIHIPKTAGTSFRSAISMHGVYSDYGINSKSTNFEIKRLIYEHNDFYQYKCNFLNSRQQWLCGHVPLVKYIDFVSVRNIFTFLRNPVSHLLSHYNHFVNHKGYEGDLDSFILSRNDVNIQTIYLNYLPLPLIGCVGITEYYADSIDLINKCNNLKLSVDRENVNVSKKLTESNISSEDIVKYTQLLNRDIEYYQQALSLFLQRKEYFKNGKEWVYAYAVVNNHSITGCAYFNRSDEYVVLDLIRNGKSIAKLNANSYFSSFPKAVFPRSRYIGFTYPLENSSSEDIFDIIVVSTGQKINLEPLKLLSHN
;
A
#
# COMPACT_ATOMS: atom_id res chain seq x y z
N MET A 1 -14.44 -21.90 -32.32
CA MET A 1 -14.78 -20.46 -32.31
C MET A 1 -13.95 -19.80 -31.22
N PHE A 2 -12.77 -19.28 -31.55
CA PHE A 2 -11.90 -18.59 -30.60
C PHE A 2 -12.55 -17.26 -30.22
N PHE A 3 -13.14 -17.16 -29.03
CA PHE A 3 -13.44 -15.87 -28.45
C PHE A 3 -12.11 -15.13 -28.29
N LYS A 4 -11.86 -14.13 -29.14
CA LYS A 4 -10.94 -13.04 -28.80
C LYS A 4 -11.51 -12.42 -27.53
N LYS A 5 -11.05 -12.91 -26.37
CA LYS A 5 -11.31 -12.32 -25.07
C LYS A 5 -10.65 -10.95 -25.15
N TYR A 6 -11.42 -9.91 -25.47
CA TYR A 6 -10.99 -8.55 -25.21
C TYR A 6 -10.70 -8.52 -23.72
N LYS A 7 -9.42 -8.55 -23.35
CA LYS A 7 -8.98 -8.44 -21.97
C LYS A 7 -9.43 -7.03 -21.57
N LEU A 8 -10.56 -6.93 -20.86
CA LEU A 8 -11.06 -5.66 -20.32
C LEU A 8 -9.86 -4.96 -19.68
N ALA A 9 -9.66 -3.69 -20.02
CA ALA A 9 -8.57 -2.91 -19.47
C ALA A 9 -8.62 -3.01 -17.94
N GLN A 10 -7.49 -3.39 -17.36
CA GLN A 10 -7.42 -3.66 -15.94
C GLN A 10 -7.66 -2.35 -15.17
N LYS A 11 -8.62 -2.36 -14.24
CA LYS A 11 -8.95 -1.21 -13.41
C LYS A 11 -7.98 -1.10 -12.25
N SER A 12 -7.66 0.13 -11.87
CA SER A 12 -6.68 0.45 -10.84
C SER A 12 -7.22 1.46 -9.83
N LEU A 13 -6.73 1.38 -8.60
CA LEU A 13 -7.05 2.29 -7.51
C LEU A 13 -5.77 2.95 -7.02
N PHE A 14 -5.74 4.28 -7.00
CA PHE A 14 -4.67 5.07 -6.42
C PHE A 14 -5.14 5.75 -5.13
N ILE A 15 -4.64 5.30 -3.99
CA ILE A 15 -4.86 5.96 -2.70
C ILE A 15 -3.90 7.15 -2.62
N HIS A 16 -4.44 8.34 -2.87
CA HIS A 16 -3.66 9.57 -2.85
C HIS A 16 -3.61 10.08 -1.42
N ILE A 17 -2.53 9.75 -0.70
CA ILE A 17 -2.26 10.36 0.60
C ILE A 17 -1.72 11.78 0.36
N PRO A 18 -2.26 12.82 1.03
CA PRO A 18 -1.78 14.18 0.83
C PRO A 18 -0.26 14.28 1.02
N LYS A 19 0.44 15.02 0.16
CA LYS A 19 1.87 15.35 0.30
C LYS A 19 2.88 14.18 0.19
N THR A 20 2.48 13.06 -0.42
CA THR A 20 3.37 11.92 -0.75
C THR A 20 3.64 11.79 -2.25
N ALA A 21 3.94 12.89 -2.95
CA ALA A 21 4.11 12.95 -4.42
C ALA A 21 2.89 12.51 -5.27
N GLY A 22 1.71 12.37 -4.66
CA GLY A 22 0.52 11.90 -5.37
C GLY A 22 -0.02 12.84 -6.45
N THR A 23 0.28 14.15 -6.40
CA THR A 23 -0.03 15.07 -7.51
C THR A 23 0.74 14.71 -8.78
N SER A 24 2.04 14.45 -8.67
CA SER A 24 2.87 14.05 -9.82
C SER A 24 2.41 12.71 -10.39
N PHE A 25 2.15 11.71 -9.53
CA PHE A 25 1.65 10.43 -9.99
C PHE A 25 0.26 10.53 -10.63
N ARG A 26 -0.66 11.30 -10.04
CA ARG A 26 -1.97 11.59 -10.63
C ARG A 26 -1.85 12.22 -12.02
N SER A 27 -0.90 13.15 -12.20
CA SER A 27 -0.65 13.77 -13.51
C SER A 27 -0.22 12.71 -14.52
N ALA A 28 0.75 11.86 -14.15
CA ALA A 28 1.25 10.80 -15.01
C ALA A 28 0.15 9.80 -15.45
N ILE A 29 -0.78 9.44 -14.57
CA ILE A 29 -1.89 8.53 -14.90
C ILE A 29 -3.08 9.22 -15.59
N SER A 30 -3.10 10.56 -15.70
CA SER A 30 -4.27 11.31 -16.20
C SER A 30 -4.65 10.94 -17.64
N MET A 31 -3.65 10.64 -18.48
CA MET A 31 -3.83 10.18 -19.86
C MET A 31 -4.58 8.85 -19.98
N HIS A 32 -4.64 8.07 -18.89
CA HIS A 32 -5.34 6.78 -18.84
C HIS A 32 -6.81 6.90 -18.39
N GLY A 33 -7.28 8.10 -18.11
CA GLY A 33 -8.63 8.35 -17.63
C GLY A 33 -8.79 8.03 -16.13
N VAL A 34 -9.19 9.05 -15.37
CA VAL A 34 -9.19 9.03 -13.90
C VAL A 34 -10.50 9.56 -13.36
N TYR A 35 -11.18 8.74 -12.54
CA TYR A 35 -12.15 9.22 -11.58
C TYR A 35 -11.47 9.63 -10.28
N SER A 36 -11.90 10.76 -9.74
CA SER A 36 -11.29 11.51 -8.65
C SER A 36 -12.29 11.70 -7.53
N ASP A 37 -11.91 11.34 -6.31
CA ASP A 37 -12.69 11.52 -5.09
C ASP A 37 -11.88 12.28 -4.03
N TYR A 38 -12.23 13.55 -3.83
CA TYR A 38 -11.60 14.45 -2.86
C TYR A 38 -12.64 15.01 -1.88
N GLY A 39 -13.78 14.33 -1.71
CA GLY A 39 -14.88 14.80 -0.86
C GLY A 39 -15.98 15.53 -1.63
N ILE A 40 -17.19 15.55 -1.06
CA ILE A 40 -18.39 16.16 -1.67
C ILE A 40 -18.19 17.64 -2.05
N ASN A 41 -17.51 18.39 -1.19
CA ASN A 41 -17.29 19.83 -1.37
C ASN A 41 -16.13 20.15 -2.34
N SER A 42 -15.35 19.16 -2.76
CA SER A 42 -14.24 19.39 -3.69
C SER A 42 -14.75 19.53 -5.12
N LYS A 43 -14.27 20.56 -5.82
CA LYS A 43 -14.50 20.72 -7.27
C LYS A 43 -13.82 19.62 -8.09
N SER A 44 -12.77 19.01 -7.54
CA SER A 44 -12.03 17.92 -8.18
C SER A 44 -12.70 16.55 -8.07
N THR A 45 -13.80 16.44 -7.31
CA THR A 45 -14.56 15.20 -7.18
C THR A 45 -15.50 15.05 -8.37
N ASN A 46 -15.44 13.92 -9.08
CA ASN A 46 -16.31 13.65 -10.22
C ASN A 46 -17.79 13.68 -9.81
N PHE A 47 -18.63 14.25 -10.68
CA PHE A 47 -20.08 14.38 -10.46
C PHE A 47 -20.75 13.05 -10.10
N GLU A 48 -20.39 11.97 -10.80
CA GLU A 48 -20.95 10.64 -10.55
C GLU A 48 -20.65 10.13 -9.14
N ILE A 49 -19.47 10.44 -8.58
CA ILE A 49 -19.12 10.10 -7.20
C ILE A 49 -19.95 10.93 -6.22
N LYS A 50 -20.11 12.24 -6.47
CA LYS A 50 -20.97 13.10 -5.64
C LYS A 50 -22.38 12.53 -5.55
N ARG A 51 -22.97 12.23 -6.70
CA ARG A 51 -24.33 11.70 -6.81
C ARG A 51 -24.46 10.30 -6.18
N LEU A 52 -23.67 9.33 -6.64
CA LEU A 52 -23.87 7.94 -6.22
C LEU A 52 -23.32 7.66 -4.83
N ILE A 53 -22.13 8.18 -4.48
CA ILE A 53 -21.49 7.86 -3.19
C ILE A 53 -21.94 8.79 -2.08
N TYR A 54 -21.96 10.09 -2.32
CA TYR A 54 -22.22 11.07 -1.24
C TYR A 54 -23.70 11.40 -1.07
N GLU A 55 -24.48 11.49 -2.15
CA GLU A 55 -25.91 11.84 -2.09
C GLU A 55 -26.80 10.60 -1.93
N HIS A 56 -26.50 9.49 -2.63
CA HIS A 56 -27.35 8.29 -2.63
C HIS A 56 -26.79 7.09 -1.86
N ASN A 57 -25.51 7.11 -1.46
CA ASN A 57 -24.83 6.00 -0.79
C ASN A 57 -24.89 4.66 -1.58
N ASP A 58 -24.97 4.72 -2.91
CA ASP A 58 -25.06 3.58 -3.81
C ASP A 58 -23.68 3.20 -4.36
N PHE A 59 -22.90 2.53 -3.51
CA PHE A 59 -21.57 2.03 -3.85
C PHE A 59 -21.62 0.95 -4.94
N TYR A 60 -22.68 0.14 -4.98
CA TYR A 60 -22.79 -0.95 -5.94
C TYR A 60 -22.98 -0.40 -7.36
N GLN A 61 -23.92 0.53 -7.56
CA GLN A 61 -24.12 1.16 -8.85
C GLN A 61 -22.86 1.90 -9.31
N TYR A 62 -22.19 2.62 -8.41
CA TYR A 62 -20.93 3.29 -8.78
C TYR A 62 -19.84 2.30 -9.18
N LYS A 63 -19.70 1.17 -8.47
CA LYS A 63 -18.78 0.09 -8.84
C LYS A 63 -19.08 -0.45 -10.23
N CYS A 64 -20.34 -0.78 -10.50
CA CYS A 64 -20.78 -1.25 -11.82
C CYS A 64 -20.45 -0.22 -12.92
N ASN A 65 -20.72 1.06 -12.67
CA ASN A 65 -20.42 2.12 -13.64
C ASN A 65 -18.92 2.28 -13.86
N PHE A 66 -18.12 2.29 -12.80
CA PHE A 66 -16.67 2.36 -12.89
C PHE A 66 -16.08 1.18 -13.69
N LEU A 67 -16.48 -0.05 -13.36
CA LEU A 67 -16.01 -1.26 -14.04
C LEU A 67 -16.37 -1.28 -15.54
N ASN A 68 -17.54 -0.75 -15.92
CA ASN A 68 -17.99 -0.68 -17.31
C ASN A 68 -17.57 0.60 -18.06
N SER A 69 -17.02 1.59 -17.37
CA SER A 69 -16.56 2.85 -17.98
C SER A 69 -15.26 2.67 -18.78
N ARG A 70 -14.91 3.68 -19.57
CA ARG A 70 -13.57 3.77 -20.20
C ARG A 70 -12.46 4.21 -19.24
N GLN A 71 -12.81 4.70 -18.04
CA GLN A 71 -11.83 5.17 -17.06
C GLN A 71 -11.04 4.00 -16.50
N GLN A 72 -9.71 4.10 -16.44
CA GLN A 72 -8.87 3.01 -15.95
C GLN A 72 -8.58 3.16 -14.45
N TRP A 73 -8.64 4.39 -13.93
CA TRP A 73 -8.22 4.70 -12.57
C TRP A 73 -9.32 5.32 -11.73
N LEU A 74 -9.34 4.93 -10.45
CA LEU A 74 -10.00 5.66 -9.37
C LEU A 74 -8.92 6.21 -8.44
N CYS A 75 -9.00 7.48 -8.07
CA CYS A 75 -7.99 8.18 -7.29
C CYS A 75 -8.65 9.10 -6.26
N GLY A 76 -8.06 9.27 -5.08
CA GLY A 76 -8.64 10.20 -4.12
C GLY A 76 -7.95 10.29 -2.76
N HIS A 77 -8.30 11.34 -2.01
CA HIS A 77 -7.94 11.49 -0.60
C HIS A 77 -8.97 10.72 0.25
N VAL A 78 -8.92 9.39 0.17
CA VAL A 78 -9.88 8.50 0.85
C VAL A 78 -9.16 7.30 1.48
N PRO A 79 -9.69 6.74 2.58
CA PRO A 79 -9.18 5.48 3.12
C PRO A 79 -9.31 4.34 2.10
N LEU A 80 -8.32 3.45 2.07
CA LEU A 80 -8.25 2.27 1.21
C LEU A 80 -9.54 1.46 1.23
N VAL A 81 -10.09 1.22 2.43
CA VAL A 81 -11.30 0.43 2.63
C VAL A 81 -12.49 0.94 1.82
N LYS A 82 -12.55 2.23 1.45
CA LYS A 82 -13.68 2.80 0.71
C LYS A 82 -13.91 2.09 -0.63
N TYR A 83 -12.82 1.83 -1.36
CA TYR A 83 -12.87 1.30 -2.74
C TYR A 83 -12.06 0.01 -2.96
N ILE A 84 -11.54 -0.62 -1.90
CA ILE A 84 -10.70 -1.83 -2.03
C ILE A 84 -11.38 -3.00 -2.77
N ASP A 85 -12.71 -3.07 -2.78
CA ASP A 85 -13.45 -4.11 -3.50
C ASP A 85 -13.65 -3.82 -5.00
N PHE A 86 -13.22 -2.66 -5.49
CA PHE A 86 -13.44 -2.24 -6.87
C PHE A 86 -12.40 -2.83 -7.82
N VAL A 87 -11.22 -3.15 -7.31
CA VAL A 87 -10.07 -3.59 -8.11
C VAL A 87 -9.33 -4.71 -7.40
N SER A 88 -8.57 -5.51 -8.16
CA SER A 88 -7.64 -6.48 -7.58
C SER A 88 -6.65 -5.77 -6.67
N VAL A 89 -6.28 -6.39 -5.53
CA VAL A 89 -5.24 -5.88 -4.63
C VAL A 89 -3.89 -5.67 -5.33
N ARG A 90 -3.62 -6.41 -6.43
CA ARG A 90 -2.44 -6.21 -7.30
C ARG A 90 -2.41 -4.83 -7.98
N ASN A 91 -3.57 -4.21 -8.16
CA ASN A 91 -3.73 -2.92 -8.86
C ASN A 91 -4.12 -1.79 -7.91
N ILE A 92 -3.68 -1.89 -6.66
CA ILE A 92 -3.81 -0.83 -5.67
C ILE A 92 -2.45 -0.15 -5.54
N PHE A 93 -2.45 1.15 -5.72
CA PHE A 93 -1.28 2.00 -5.76
C PHE A 93 -1.37 3.03 -4.65
N THR A 94 -0.23 3.34 -4.04
CA THR A 94 -0.10 4.46 -3.11
C THR A 94 1.35 4.90 -3.09
N PHE A 95 1.60 6.08 -2.54
CA PHE A 95 2.94 6.55 -2.22
C PHE A 95 3.00 6.91 -0.75
N LEU A 96 4.09 6.48 -0.11
CA LEU A 96 4.47 6.92 1.22
C LEU A 96 5.64 7.88 1.15
N ARG A 97 5.89 8.57 2.26
CA ARG A 97 7.00 9.48 2.47
C ARG A 97 7.51 9.33 3.90
N ASN A 98 8.78 9.64 4.13
CA ASN A 98 9.29 9.72 5.49
C ASN A 98 8.34 10.59 6.35
N PRO A 99 7.84 10.09 7.50
CA PRO A 99 6.78 10.75 8.26
C PRO A 99 7.13 12.16 8.75
N VAL A 100 8.38 12.41 9.14
CA VAL A 100 8.82 13.76 9.55
C VAL A 100 8.87 14.68 8.34
N SER A 101 9.47 14.25 7.23
CA SER A 101 9.49 15.01 5.98
C SER A 101 8.07 15.29 5.44
N HIS A 102 7.16 14.35 5.65
CA HIS A 102 5.75 14.44 5.30
C HIS A 102 5.02 15.49 6.12
N LEU A 103 5.17 15.44 7.45
CA LEU A 103 4.66 16.45 8.39
C LEU A 103 5.11 17.86 8.00
N LEU A 104 6.42 18.06 7.80
CA LEU A 104 6.98 19.36 7.41
C LEU A 104 6.43 19.81 6.05
N SER A 105 6.26 18.89 5.10
CA SER A 105 5.67 19.21 3.81
C SER A 105 4.20 19.60 3.90
N HIS A 106 3.48 19.07 4.88
CA HIS A 106 2.09 19.38 5.15
C HIS A 106 1.96 20.76 5.78
N TYR A 107 2.77 21.03 6.82
CA TYR A 107 2.88 22.34 7.46
C TYR A 107 3.16 23.45 6.44
N ASN A 108 4.22 23.29 5.64
CA ASN A 108 4.57 24.26 4.60
C ASN A 108 3.43 24.50 3.60
N HIS A 109 2.65 23.47 3.28
CA HIS A 109 1.50 23.64 2.38
C HIS A 109 0.40 24.50 3.01
N PHE A 110 0.14 24.33 4.31
CA PHE A 110 -0.85 25.14 5.02
C PHE A 110 -0.40 26.58 5.17
N VAL A 111 0.87 26.80 5.50
CA VAL A 111 1.43 28.16 5.57
C VAL A 111 1.34 28.85 4.20
N ASN A 112 1.81 28.20 3.14
CA ASN A 112 1.94 28.83 1.82
C ASN A 112 0.61 28.97 1.06
N HIS A 113 -0.38 28.10 1.32
CA HIS A 113 -1.60 28.04 0.50
C HIS A 113 -2.91 28.09 1.28
N LYS A 114 -2.87 28.00 2.61
CA LYS A 114 -4.06 28.02 3.47
C LYS A 114 -4.05 29.17 4.48
N GLY A 115 -3.04 30.03 4.44
CA GLY A 115 -2.94 31.20 5.32
C GLY A 115 -2.75 30.82 6.79
N TYR A 116 -2.10 29.68 7.08
CA TYR A 116 -1.80 29.30 8.45
C TYR A 116 -0.62 30.11 8.99
N GLU A 117 -0.81 30.76 10.14
CA GLU A 117 0.18 31.69 10.74
C GLU A 117 0.83 31.16 12.03
N GLY A 118 0.32 30.05 12.60
CA GLY A 118 0.87 29.46 13.81
C GLY A 118 2.19 28.72 13.59
N ASP A 119 2.78 28.23 14.68
CA ASP A 119 3.99 27.39 14.65
C ASP A 119 3.67 25.91 14.34
N LEU A 120 4.74 25.12 14.20
CA LEU A 120 4.66 23.69 13.88
C LEU A 120 4.02 22.87 15.01
N ASP A 121 4.30 23.18 16.27
CA ASP A 121 3.74 22.47 17.42
C ASP A 121 2.22 22.68 17.52
N SER A 122 1.78 23.93 17.38
CA SER A 122 0.36 24.29 17.33
C SER A 122 -0.33 23.66 16.12
N PHE A 123 0.39 23.54 14.99
CA PHE A 123 -0.13 22.89 13.79
C PHE A 123 -0.36 21.39 14.01
N ILE A 124 0.53 20.73 14.74
CA ILE A 124 0.41 19.32 15.09
C ILE A 124 -0.75 19.10 16.07
N LEU A 125 -0.84 19.93 17.12
CA LEU A 125 -1.86 19.80 18.17
C LEU A 125 -3.28 20.09 17.67
N SER A 126 -3.43 21.00 16.71
CA SER A 126 -4.73 21.33 16.11
C SER A 126 -5.26 20.26 15.16
N ARG A 127 -4.48 19.20 14.90
CA ARG A 127 -4.74 18.22 13.86
C ARG A 127 -5.09 16.85 14.44
N ASN A 128 -6.24 16.32 14.01
CA ASN A 128 -6.69 14.97 14.34
C ASN A 128 -6.08 13.88 13.43
N ASP A 129 -5.12 14.22 12.57
CA ASP A 129 -4.55 13.32 11.55
C ASP A 129 -3.06 13.01 11.75
N VAL A 130 -2.64 12.84 13.01
CA VAL A 130 -1.37 12.17 13.35
C VAL A 130 -1.41 10.73 12.81
N ASN A 131 -0.30 10.25 12.26
CA ASN A 131 -0.20 8.92 11.63
C ASN A 131 -1.15 8.71 10.42
N ILE A 132 -1.34 9.75 9.60
CA ILE A 132 -2.28 9.74 8.47
C ILE A 132 -1.96 8.66 7.43
N GLN A 133 -0.68 8.34 7.20
CA GLN A 133 -0.31 7.37 6.18
C GLN A 133 -0.83 5.97 6.55
N THR A 134 -0.69 5.59 7.82
CA THR A 134 -1.24 4.36 8.39
C THR A 134 -2.77 4.37 8.37
N ILE A 135 -3.40 5.49 8.75
CA ILE A 135 -4.87 5.62 8.76
C ILE A 135 -5.46 5.34 7.37
N TYR A 136 -4.85 5.87 6.31
CA TYR A 136 -5.34 5.67 4.94
C TYR A 136 -5.25 4.21 4.48
N LEU A 137 -4.33 3.41 5.03
CA LEU A 137 -4.01 2.08 4.50
C LEU A 137 -4.33 0.91 5.45
N ASN A 138 -4.75 1.22 6.70
CA ASN A 138 -5.01 0.30 7.82
C ASN A 138 -5.74 -1.01 7.45
N TYR A 139 -6.63 -1.01 6.46
CA TYR A 139 -7.44 -2.18 6.14
C TYR A 139 -6.66 -3.40 5.61
N LEU A 140 -5.55 -3.19 4.89
CA LEU A 140 -4.80 -4.27 4.26
C LEU A 140 -3.31 -4.19 4.66
N PRO A 141 -2.67 -5.29 5.07
CA PRO A 141 -1.24 -5.33 5.32
C PRO A 141 -0.42 -4.83 4.12
N LEU A 142 0.61 -4.01 4.38
CA LEU A 142 1.52 -3.48 3.35
C LEU A 142 2.02 -4.52 2.34
N PRO A 143 2.45 -5.73 2.77
CA PRO A 143 2.92 -6.75 1.84
C PRO A 143 1.89 -7.21 0.80
N LEU A 144 0.59 -6.95 1.01
CA LEU A 144 -0.49 -7.35 0.11
C LEU A 144 -0.96 -6.22 -0.82
N ILE A 145 -0.55 -4.97 -0.56
CA ILE A 145 -0.85 -3.84 -1.45
C ILE A 145 0.03 -3.94 -2.70
N GLY A 146 -0.62 -3.84 -3.87
CA GLY A 146 -0.02 -4.02 -5.18
C GLY A 146 1.27 -3.23 -5.38
N CYS A 147 1.20 -1.90 -5.28
CA CYS A 147 2.37 -1.05 -5.33
C CYS A 147 2.33 0.04 -4.26
N VAL A 148 3.39 0.08 -3.45
CA VAL A 148 3.63 1.12 -2.46
C VAL A 148 4.94 1.80 -2.88
N GLY A 149 4.82 2.96 -3.53
CA GLY A 149 5.96 3.78 -3.91
C GLY A 149 6.51 4.56 -2.72
N ILE A 150 7.78 4.94 -2.81
CA ILE A 150 8.45 5.78 -1.81
C ILE A 150 8.79 7.12 -2.47
N THR A 151 8.35 8.22 -1.87
CA THR A 151 8.52 9.57 -2.41
C THR A 151 9.99 9.91 -2.68
N GLU A 152 10.86 9.49 -1.78
CA GLU A 152 12.32 9.65 -1.83
C GLU A 152 12.95 8.85 -3.00
N TYR A 153 12.25 7.81 -3.47
CA TYR A 153 12.64 6.97 -4.62
C TYR A 153 11.59 7.04 -5.73
N TYR A 154 11.06 8.23 -6.01
CA TYR A 154 9.92 8.40 -6.94
C TYR A 154 10.20 7.82 -8.33
N ALA A 155 11.36 8.10 -8.93
CA ALA A 155 11.71 7.59 -10.26
C ALA A 155 11.74 6.05 -10.29
N ASP A 156 12.42 5.42 -9.33
CA ASP A 156 12.46 3.96 -9.19
C ASP A 156 11.05 3.37 -8.94
N SER A 157 10.20 4.10 -8.21
CA SER A 157 8.81 3.71 -7.97
C SER A 157 8.00 3.70 -9.26
N ILE A 158 8.17 4.70 -10.13
CA ILE A 158 7.54 4.74 -11.45
C ILE A 158 8.03 3.59 -12.33
N ASP A 159 9.34 3.30 -12.34
CA ASP A 159 9.89 2.18 -13.11
C ASP A 159 9.28 0.84 -12.68
N LEU A 160 9.18 0.61 -11.37
CA LEU A 160 8.54 -0.58 -10.83
C LEU A 160 7.06 -0.66 -11.23
N ILE A 161 6.30 0.42 -11.09
CA ILE A 161 4.88 0.51 -11.47
C ILE A 161 4.68 0.20 -12.96
N ASN A 162 5.50 0.81 -13.82
CA ASN A 162 5.46 0.61 -15.26
C ASN A 162 5.66 -0.86 -15.63
N LYS A 163 6.67 -1.51 -15.03
CA LYS A 163 6.93 -2.94 -15.30
C LYS A 163 5.80 -3.84 -14.82
N CYS A 164 5.31 -3.63 -13.59
CA CYS A 164 4.31 -4.49 -12.98
C CYS A 164 3.00 -4.52 -13.78
N ASN A 165 2.61 -3.36 -14.32
CA ASN A 165 1.27 -3.14 -14.84
C ASN A 165 1.26 -2.87 -16.34
N ASN A 166 2.40 -3.03 -17.00
CA ASN A 166 2.58 -2.74 -18.42
C ASN A 166 2.12 -1.31 -18.77
N LEU A 167 2.48 -0.36 -17.91
CA LEU A 167 2.21 1.07 -18.08
C LEU A 167 3.44 1.77 -18.68
N LYS A 168 3.24 2.99 -19.18
CA LYS A 168 4.28 3.86 -19.73
C LYS A 168 4.17 5.28 -19.16
N LEU A 169 4.23 5.37 -17.84
CA LEU A 169 4.17 6.63 -17.10
C LEU A 169 5.52 7.36 -17.21
N SER A 170 5.49 8.66 -17.47
CA SER A 170 6.64 9.57 -17.44
C SER A 170 6.99 9.99 -16.01
N VAL A 171 8.26 10.29 -15.77
CA VAL A 171 8.72 10.91 -14.52
C VAL A 171 8.76 12.42 -14.72
N ASP A 172 7.62 13.07 -14.57
CA ASP A 172 7.54 14.53 -14.68
C ASP A 172 7.87 15.17 -13.33
N ARG A 173 9.05 15.78 -13.23
CA ARG A 173 9.52 16.49 -12.03
C ARG A 173 8.94 17.92 -11.94
N GLU A 174 7.65 18.09 -12.16
CA GLU A 174 7.04 19.44 -12.18
C GLU A 174 6.79 20.05 -10.78
N ASN A 175 7.05 19.34 -9.68
CA ASN A 175 6.66 19.80 -8.34
C ASN A 175 7.79 19.72 -7.29
N VAL A 176 9.01 20.15 -7.63
CA VAL A 176 10.00 20.47 -6.59
C VAL A 176 9.65 21.86 -6.05
N ASN A 177 8.82 21.91 -4.99
CA ASN A 177 8.51 23.17 -4.30
C ASN A 177 9.82 23.89 -3.92
N VAL A 178 10.13 24.98 -4.63
CA VAL A 178 11.36 25.77 -4.46
C VAL A 178 11.30 26.62 -3.18
N SER A 179 10.10 26.94 -2.68
CA SER A 179 9.89 27.74 -1.46
C SER A 179 9.40 26.87 -0.28
N LYS A 180 10.32 26.17 0.39
CA LYS A 180 10.05 25.50 1.66
C LYS A 180 10.40 26.45 2.81
N LYS A 181 9.43 26.77 3.68
CA LYS A 181 9.66 27.63 4.85
C LYS A 181 10.40 26.87 5.96
N LEU A 182 10.02 25.61 6.18
CA LEU A 182 10.72 24.68 7.06
C LEU A 182 11.22 23.47 6.28
N THR A 183 12.46 23.09 6.55
CA THR A 183 13.06 21.82 6.16
C THR A 183 13.63 21.13 7.40
N GLU A 184 14.05 19.88 7.27
CA GLU A 184 14.60 19.13 8.41
C GLU A 184 15.84 19.81 9.01
N SER A 185 16.64 20.51 8.21
CA SER A 185 17.78 21.29 8.71
C SER A 185 17.40 22.51 9.54
N ASN A 186 16.12 22.90 9.55
CA ASN A 186 15.59 23.99 10.37
C ASN A 186 14.98 23.51 11.69
N ILE A 187 14.96 22.20 11.95
CA ILE A 187 14.35 21.60 13.13
C ILE A 187 15.45 21.14 14.09
N SER A 188 15.27 21.39 15.38
CA SER A 188 16.20 20.92 16.41
C SER A 188 16.22 19.39 16.48
N SER A 189 17.33 18.81 16.95
CA SER A 189 17.40 17.36 17.19
C SER A 189 16.36 16.88 18.20
N GLU A 190 16.05 17.71 19.20
CA GLU A 190 15.05 17.43 20.23
C GLU A 190 13.64 17.34 19.63
N ASP A 191 13.30 18.27 18.74
CA ASP A 191 12.02 18.26 18.02
C ASP A 191 11.91 17.08 17.05
N ILE A 192 13.01 16.69 16.38
CA ILE A 192 13.01 15.48 15.53
C ILE A 192 12.66 14.24 16.37
N VAL A 193 13.25 14.09 17.56
CA VAL A 193 12.94 12.97 18.46
C VAL A 193 11.47 13.02 18.89
N LYS A 194 11.00 14.19 19.34
CA LYS A 194 9.61 14.43 19.74
C LYS A 194 8.62 14.05 18.63
N TYR A 195 8.83 14.52 17.40
CA TYR A 195 7.95 14.25 16.27
C TYR A 195 8.02 12.79 15.82
N THR A 196 9.20 12.16 15.90
CA THR A 196 9.35 10.73 15.61
C THR A 196 8.54 9.88 16.59
N GLN A 197 8.56 10.21 17.88
CA GLN A 197 7.74 9.52 18.90
C GLN A 197 6.25 9.71 18.66
N LEU A 198 5.82 10.93 18.31
CA LEU A 198 4.42 11.20 18.00
C LEU A 198 3.93 10.44 16.75
N LEU A 199 4.80 10.29 15.75
CA LEU A 199 4.51 9.63 14.47
C LEU A 199 4.97 8.17 14.44
N ASN A 200 5.13 7.53 15.60
CA ASN A 200 5.74 6.20 15.71
C ASN A 200 5.09 5.15 14.78
N ARG A 201 3.76 5.15 14.67
CA ARG A 201 3.04 4.20 13.81
C ARG A 201 3.39 4.42 12.34
N ASP A 202 3.39 5.68 11.86
CA ASP A 202 3.80 5.99 10.49
C ASP A 202 5.29 5.72 10.27
N ILE A 203 6.15 5.87 11.29
CA ILE A 203 7.58 5.55 11.21
C ILE A 203 7.79 4.06 10.99
N GLU A 204 7.19 3.21 11.83
CA GLU A 204 7.24 1.75 11.69
C GLU A 204 6.66 1.31 10.34
N TYR A 205 5.50 1.88 9.97
CA TYR A 205 4.82 1.55 8.72
C TYR A 205 5.65 1.97 7.49
N TYR A 206 6.27 3.15 7.52
CA TYR A 206 7.17 3.62 6.46
C TYR A 206 8.42 2.75 6.35
N GLN A 207 9.04 2.36 7.46
CA GLN A 207 10.21 1.47 7.46
C GLN A 207 9.89 0.11 6.84
N GLN A 208 8.73 -0.48 7.18
CA GLN A 208 8.26 -1.72 6.55
C GLN A 208 8.06 -1.53 5.04
N ALA A 209 7.39 -0.45 4.63
CA ALA A 209 7.17 -0.15 3.22
C ALA A 209 8.48 0.07 2.45
N LEU A 210 9.44 0.77 3.04
CA LEU A 210 10.76 1.01 2.44
C LEU A 210 11.52 -0.31 2.27
N SER A 211 11.52 -1.18 3.27
CA SER A 211 12.17 -2.50 3.17
C SER A 211 11.54 -3.36 2.06
N LEU A 212 10.21 -3.42 2.02
CA LEU A 212 9.47 -4.11 0.95
C LEU A 212 9.78 -3.52 -0.43
N PHE A 213 9.84 -2.19 -0.53
CA PHE A 213 10.16 -1.49 -1.77
C PHE A 213 11.57 -1.83 -2.27
N LEU A 214 12.58 -1.75 -1.39
CA LEU A 214 13.96 -2.08 -1.74
C LEU A 214 14.12 -3.54 -2.15
N GLN A 215 13.47 -4.46 -1.44
CA GLN A 215 13.43 -5.88 -1.82
C GLN A 215 12.82 -6.04 -3.21
N ARG A 216 11.64 -5.48 -3.48
CA ARG A 216 10.96 -5.59 -4.79
C ARG A 216 11.77 -4.94 -5.91
N LYS A 217 12.43 -3.82 -5.64
CA LYS A 217 13.35 -3.14 -6.58
C LYS A 217 14.51 -4.06 -6.96
N GLU A 218 15.09 -4.76 -6.00
CA GLU A 218 16.19 -5.69 -6.27
C GLU A 218 15.73 -6.91 -7.08
N TYR A 219 14.56 -7.46 -6.77
CA TYR A 219 13.96 -8.55 -7.55
C TYR A 219 13.69 -8.11 -8.99
N PHE A 220 13.14 -6.92 -9.16
CA PHE A 220 12.90 -6.32 -10.46
C PHE A 220 14.19 -6.14 -11.28
N LYS A 221 15.25 -5.59 -10.68
CA LYS A 221 16.56 -5.43 -11.34
C LYS A 221 17.14 -6.76 -11.82
N ASN A 222 16.95 -7.82 -11.03
CA ASN A 222 17.43 -9.16 -11.35
C ASN A 222 16.46 -9.96 -12.24
N GLY A 223 15.38 -9.35 -12.74
CA GLY A 223 14.38 -10.03 -13.57
C GLY A 223 13.55 -11.10 -12.85
N LYS A 224 13.62 -11.16 -11.51
CA LYS A 224 12.90 -12.12 -10.69
C LYS A 224 11.47 -11.66 -10.41
N GLU A 225 10.56 -12.62 -10.29
CA GLU A 225 9.22 -12.35 -9.74
C GLU A 225 9.29 -12.26 -8.22
N TRP A 226 8.42 -11.43 -7.63
CA TRP A 226 8.19 -11.43 -6.19
C TRP A 226 6.77 -11.92 -5.89
N VAL A 227 6.60 -12.28 -4.63
CA VAL A 227 5.37 -12.75 -4.03
C VAL A 227 4.83 -11.66 -3.10
N TYR A 228 3.52 -11.43 -3.19
CA TYR A 228 2.75 -10.75 -2.15
C TYR A 228 2.36 -11.81 -1.11
N ALA A 229 2.73 -11.60 0.15
CA ALA A 229 2.44 -12.58 1.19
C ALA A 229 2.28 -11.93 2.55
N TYR A 230 1.44 -12.55 3.37
CA TYR A 230 1.16 -12.12 4.73
C TYR A 230 0.90 -13.37 5.57
N ALA A 231 1.49 -13.42 6.76
CA ALA A 231 1.33 -14.53 7.68
C ALA A 231 1.19 -13.99 9.10
N VAL A 232 0.38 -14.67 9.89
CA VAL A 232 0.25 -14.46 11.32
C VAL A 232 0.49 -15.77 12.02
N VAL A 233 1.03 -15.66 13.22
CA VAL A 233 1.20 -16.78 14.13
C VAL A 233 0.30 -16.58 15.34
N ASN A 234 -0.40 -17.63 15.74
CA ASN A 234 -1.06 -17.73 17.03
C ASN A 234 -0.63 -19.03 17.70
N ASN A 235 -1.12 -19.29 18.92
CA ASN A 235 -0.69 -20.43 19.73
C ASN A 235 -0.97 -21.81 19.11
N HIS A 236 -1.82 -21.89 18.10
CA HIS A 236 -2.23 -23.16 17.50
C HIS A 236 -1.72 -23.33 16.07
N SER A 237 -1.42 -22.23 15.37
CA SER A 237 -1.12 -22.31 13.95
C SER A 237 -0.42 -21.06 13.41
N ILE A 238 0.28 -21.27 12.30
CA ILE A 238 0.66 -20.22 11.38
C ILE A 238 -0.35 -20.23 10.25
N THR A 239 -1.01 -19.09 10.00
CA THR A 239 -1.97 -18.95 8.90
C THR A 239 -1.64 -17.71 8.08
N GLY A 240 -1.77 -17.81 6.77
CA GLY A 240 -1.44 -16.71 5.90
C GLY A 240 -1.94 -16.87 4.48
N CYS A 241 -1.47 -15.99 3.62
CA CYS A 241 -1.66 -16.06 2.18
C CYS A 241 -0.39 -15.69 1.43
N ALA A 242 -0.27 -16.20 0.20
CA ALA A 242 0.81 -15.86 -0.71
C ALA A 242 0.34 -15.98 -2.17
N TYR A 243 0.70 -15.01 -3.01
CA TYR A 243 0.45 -15.03 -4.45
C TYR A 243 1.52 -14.28 -5.23
N PHE A 244 1.84 -14.77 -6.42
CA PHE A 244 2.78 -14.09 -7.32
C PHE A 244 2.26 -12.74 -7.79
N ASN A 245 3.18 -11.87 -8.19
CA ASN A 245 2.82 -10.55 -8.69
C ASN A 245 2.10 -10.58 -10.04
N ARG A 246 2.46 -11.51 -10.93
CA ARG A 246 1.96 -11.57 -12.31
C ARG A 246 1.35 -12.92 -12.70
N SER A 247 1.64 -13.97 -11.94
CA SER A 247 1.14 -15.32 -12.20
C SER A 247 -0.05 -15.67 -11.31
N ASP A 248 -0.93 -16.52 -11.85
CA ASP A 248 -2.00 -17.17 -11.09
C ASP A 248 -1.63 -18.60 -10.68
N GLU A 249 -0.36 -19.00 -10.75
CA GLU A 249 0.15 -20.22 -10.10
C GLU A 249 0.14 -20.09 -8.57
N TYR A 250 0.04 -21.22 -7.86
CA TYR A 250 0.10 -21.20 -6.40
C TYR A 250 1.55 -21.06 -5.96
N VAL A 251 1.75 -20.41 -4.82
CA VAL A 251 3.08 -20.23 -4.24
C VAL A 251 3.42 -21.44 -3.36
N VAL A 252 4.63 -21.96 -3.52
CA VAL A 252 5.20 -22.96 -2.60
C VAL A 252 6.12 -22.25 -1.62
N LEU A 253 5.88 -22.47 -0.34
CA LEU A 253 6.59 -21.87 0.78
C LEU A 253 7.36 -22.94 1.55
N ASP A 254 8.51 -22.58 2.07
CA ASP A 254 9.29 -23.35 3.02
C ASP A 254 9.17 -22.70 4.40
N LEU A 255 8.66 -23.46 5.37
CA LEU A 255 8.52 -23.03 6.75
C LEU A 255 9.74 -23.47 7.53
N ILE A 256 10.43 -22.49 8.11
CA ILE A 256 11.68 -22.69 8.83
C ILE A 256 11.44 -22.39 10.31
N ARG A 257 11.80 -23.33 11.19
CA ARG A 257 11.80 -23.17 12.65
C ARG A 257 13.23 -23.23 13.16
N ASN A 258 13.68 -22.18 13.84
CA ASN A 258 15.04 -22.07 14.40
C ASN A 258 16.14 -22.40 13.37
N GLY A 259 15.99 -21.90 12.14
CA GLY A 259 16.94 -22.11 11.04
C GLY A 259 16.83 -23.45 10.30
N LYS A 260 15.91 -24.35 10.67
CA LYS A 260 15.69 -25.63 9.99
C LYS A 260 14.34 -25.66 9.27
N SER A 261 14.33 -26.09 8.01
CA SER A 261 13.10 -26.37 7.26
C SER A 261 12.31 -27.48 7.96
N ILE A 262 11.05 -27.20 8.32
CA ILE A 262 10.15 -28.15 8.97
C ILE A 262 8.98 -28.57 8.09
N ALA A 263 8.58 -27.77 7.10
CA ALA A 263 7.46 -28.10 6.23
C ALA A 263 7.49 -27.31 4.91
N LYS A 264 6.94 -27.91 3.85
CA LYS A 264 6.57 -27.20 2.62
C LYS A 264 5.07 -26.95 2.59
N LEU A 265 4.67 -25.70 2.33
CA LEU A 265 3.28 -25.27 2.32
C LEU A 265 2.88 -24.81 0.92
N ASN A 266 1.73 -25.26 0.44
CA ASN A 266 1.13 -24.76 -0.80
C ASN A 266 0.09 -23.69 -0.46
N ALA A 267 0.26 -22.49 -1.02
CA ALA A 267 -0.69 -21.40 -0.89
C ALA A 267 -1.86 -21.56 -1.87
N ASN A 268 -2.67 -22.60 -1.69
CA ASN A 268 -3.78 -22.96 -2.59
C ASN A 268 -5.13 -23.15 -1.86
N SER A 269 -5.17 -22.99 -0.54
CA SER A 269 -6.41 -23.02 0.25
C SER A 269 -7.16 -21.69 0.15
N TYR A 270 -8.44 -21.67 0.52
CA TYR A 270 -9.23 -20.44 0.54
C TYR A 270 -8.79 -19.50 1.66
N PHE A 271 -8.56 -18.21 1.34
CA PHE A 271 -8.20 -17.16 2.29
C PHE A 271 -9.38 -16.22 2.57
N SER A 272 -9.91 -16.28 3.81
CA SER A 272 -11.12 -15.57 4.22
C SER A 272 -10.88 -14.18 4.80
N SER A 273 -9.66 -13.85 5.22
CA SER A 273 -9.36 -12.54 5.79
C SER A 273 -9.54 -11.41 4.77
N PHE A 274 -9.79 -10.20 5.28
CA PHE A 274 -10.04 -8.99 4.49
C PHE A 274 -11.16 -9.20 3.45
N PRO A 275 -12.41 -9.44 3.89
CA PRO A 275 -13.50 -9.87 3.01
C PRO A 275 -13.83 -8.87 1.89
N LYS A 276 -13.53 -7.57 2.08
CA LYS A 276 -13.75 -6.55 1.06
C LYS A 276 -12.66 -6.55 -0.02
N ALA A 277 -11.48 -7.11 0.23
CA ALA A 277 -10.40 -7.12 -0.74
C ALA A 277 -10.67 -8.08 -1.93
N VAL A 278 -10.26 -7.70 -3.14
CA VAL A 278 -10.32 -8.60 -4.31
C VAL A 278 -8.96 -9.25 -4.51
N PHE A 279 -8.79 -10.45 -3.97
CA PHE A 279 -7.57 -11.24 -4.15
C PHE A 279 -7.57 -11.99 -5.50
N PRO A 280 -6.39 -12.30 -6.06
CA PRO A 280 -6.28 -13.17 -7.23
C PRO A 280 -6.70 -14.62 -6.91
N ARG A 281 -6.75 -15.46 -7.94
CA ARG A 281 -7.14 -16.88 -7.85
C ARG A 281 -8.44 -17.11 -7.07
N SER A 282 -9.38 -16.17 -7.12
CA SER A 282 -10.62 -16.24 -6.34
C SER A 282 -10.40 -16.55 -4.85
N ARG A 283 -9.32 -16.01 -4.26
CA ARG A 283 -8.87 -16.22 -2.86
C ARG A 283 -8.26 -17.60 -2.55
N TYR A 284 -8.07 -18.49 -3.52
CA TYR A 284 -7.32 -19.74 -3.34
C TYR A 284 -5.80 -19.49 -3.32
N ILE A 285 -5.37 -18.77 -2.29
CA ILE A 285 -4.02 -18.23 -2.04
C ILE A 285 -3.57 -18.44 -0.60
N GLY A 286 -4.38 -19.13 0.21
CA GLY A 286 -4.18 -19.31 1.64
C GLY A 286 -3.34 -20.54 1.96
N PHE A 287 -2.73 -20.55 3.14
CA PHE A 287 -2.06 -21.69 3.74
C PHE A 287 -2.23 -21.67 5.26
N THR A 288 -2.16 -22.85 5.87
CA THR A 288 -2.19 -23.04 7.32
C THR A 288 -1.24 -24.16 7.70
N TYR A 289 -0.51 -23.97 8.80
CA TYR A 289 0.34 -24.99 9.41
C TYR A 289 0.04 -25.08 10.91
N PRO A 290 -0.36 -26.25 11.44
CA PRO A 290 -0.58 -26.43 12.87
C PRO A 290 0.74 -26.40 13.64
N LEU A 291 0.78 -25.67 14.75
CA LEU A 291 1.94 -25.57 15.63
C LEU A 291 1.83 -26.56 16.79
N GLU A 292 2.12 -27.83 16.50
CA GLU A 292 2.26 -28.85 17.54
C GLU A 292 3.62 -28.69 18.24
N ASN A 293 3.64 -28.77 19.58
CA ASN A 293 4.85 -28.73 20.40
C ASN A 293 5.75 -27.50 20.12
N SER A 294 5.15 -26.33 19.96
CA SER A 294 5.88 -25.06 19.77
C SER A 294 5.96 -24.27 21.08
N SER A 295 7.10 -23.63 21.31
CA SER A 295 7.46 -22.83 22.49
C SER A 295 7.45 -21.34 22.14
N SER A 296 7.29 -20.46 23.13
CA SER A 296 7.43 -19.00 22.97
C SER A 296 8.81 -18.58 22.45
N GLU A 297 9.84 -19.42 22.67
CA GLU A 297 11.20 -19.19 22.20
C GLU A 297 11.39 -19.55 20.72
N ASP A 298 10.44 -20.24 20.10
CA ASP A 298 10.56 -20.63 18.71
C ASP A 298 10.42 -19.44 17.77
N ILE A 299 11.34 -19.40 16.81
CA ILE A 299 11.37 -18.40 15.76
C ILE A 299 11.00 -19.06 14.45
N PHE A 300 9.99 -18.50 13.78
CA PHE A 300 9.51 -18.99 12.50
C PHE A 300 9.80 -17.99 11.37
N ASP A 301 10.36 -18.52 10.29
CA ASP A 301 10.56 -17.81 9.03
C ASP A 301 9.85 -18.54 7.90
N ILE A 302 9.39 -17.78 6.91
CA ILE A 302 8.72 -18.35 5.73
C ILE A 302 9.42 -17.84 4.48
N ILE A 303 9.90 -18.77 3.66
CA ILE A 303 10.65 -18.48 2.44
C ILE A 303 9.89 -19.01 1.22
N VAL A 304 9.79 -18.21 0.17
CA VAL A 304 9.25 -18.66 -1.12
C VAL A 304 10.27 -19.57 -1.80
N VAL A 305 9.90 -20.83 -2.06
CA VAL A 305 10.82 -21.84 -2.60
C VAL A 305 11.42 -21.44 -3.94
N SER A 306 10.61 -20.87 -4.85
CA SER A 306 11.07 -20.55 -6.21
C SER A 306 11.92 -19.29 -6.30
N THR A 307 11.80 -18.35 -5.36
CA THR A 307 12.43 -17.04 -5.46
C THR A 307 13.45 -16.75 -4.35
N GLY A 308 13.41 -17.52 -3.25
CA GLY A 308 14.18 -17.25 -2.04
C GLY A 308 13.64 -16.07 -1.23
N GLN A 309 12.48 -15.52 -1.58
CA GLN A 309 11.92 -14.37 -0.89
C GLN A 309 11.47 -14.75 0.51
N LYS A 310 12.05 -14.11 1.52
CA LYS A 310 11.54 -14.13 2.89
C LYS A 310 10.31 -13.20 2.97
N ILE A 311 9.16 -13.74 3.39
CA ILE A 311 7.88 -12.99 3.36
C ILE A 311 7.61 -12.17 4.63
N ASN A 312 8.31 -12.48 5.72
CA ASN A 312 8.22 -11.79 6.99
C ASN A 312 9.47 -10.92 7.19
N LEU A 313 9.30 -9.62 7.41
CA LEU A 313 10.42 -8.70 7.68
C LEU A 313 11.07 -9.04 9.02
N GLU A 314 10.23 -9.20 10.04
CA GLU A 314 10.61 -9.72 11.34
C GLU A 314 10.23 -11.19 11.46
N PRO A 315 11.02 -12.02 12.16
CA PRO A 315 10.65 -13.39 12.45
C PRO A 315 9.30 -13.49 13.19
N LEU A 316 8.48 -14.47 12.80
CA LEU A 316 7.22 -14.74 13.49
C LEU A 316 7.54 -15.42 14.83
N LYS A 317 6.98 -14.87 15.92
CA LYS A 317 7.16 -15.41 17.28
C LYS A 317 5.81 -15.66 17.92
N LEU A 318 5.74 -16.75 18.68
CA LEU A 318 4.59 -17.00 19.55
C LEU A 318 4.55 -15.93 20.65
N LEU A 319 3.35 -15.45 20.98
CA LEU A 319 3.19 -14.51 22.08
C LEU A 319 3.42 -15.27 23.39
N SER A 320 4.33 -14.77 24.23
CA SER A 320 4.46 -15.24 25.61
C SER A 320 3.16 -14.91 26.34
N HIS A 321 2.44 -15.93 26.83
CA HIS A 321 1.44 -15.70 27.86
C HIS A 321 2.17 -15.25 29.12
N ASN A 322 2.03 -13.98 29.48
CA ASN A 322 2.18 -13.54 30.86
C ASN A 322 0.85 -13.73 31.59
#